data_AF-A0A4M9XFN5-F1
#
_entry.id   AF-A0A4M9XFN5-F1
#
_cell.length_a   1.000
_cell.length_b   1.000
_cell.length_c   1.000
_cell.angle_alpha   90.00
_cell.angle_beta   90.00
_cell.angle_gamma   90.00
#
_symmetry.space_group_name_H-M   'P 1'
#
loop_
_entity.id
_entity.type
_entity.pdbx_description
1 polymer ?
#
loop_
_entity_poly.entity_id
_entity_poly.type
_entity_poly.pdbx_seq_one_letter_code
_entity_poly.pdbx_strand_id
1 'polypeptide(L)'
;MTVLFDKPVNAEKVTVKEITEKDLVDKISRQAGGGSIRLFDLSLTKDGKEAHVNEERTVRLALEGLGENVQVYHVKPDGQLELLDSKVEDGHVIFRINHFSLFAIKTMSTKSNQETPSNQATPSTQAKSTPKETTKDATSKKTLPNTGTADSTALLAAAASTAILGLGLAGRRRKED
;
A
#
# COMPACT_ATOMS: atom_id res chain seq x y z
N MET A 1 -13.34 16.51 -11.07
CA MET A 1 -13.12 16.07 -9.68
C MET A 1 -14.30 16.52 -8.84
N THR A 2 -14.88 15.61 -8.08
CA THR A 2 -16.05 15.88 -7.23
C THR A 2 -15.75 15.41 -5.81
N VAL A 3 -16.14 16.19 -4.82
CA VAL A 3 -16.02 15.84 -3.40
C VAL A 3 -17.40 15.77 -2.76
N LEU A 4 -17.64 14.72 -1.98
CA LEU A 4 -18.86 14.56 -1.18
C LEU A 4 -18.47 14.27 0.28
N PHE A 5 -19.32 14.73 1.19
CA PHE A 5 -19.20 14.46 2.62
C PHE A 5 -20.38 13.61 3.09
N ASP A 6 -20.18 12.75 4.07
CA ASP A 6 -21.25 11.96 4.69
C ASP A 6 -22.25 12.84 5.45
N LYS A 7 -21.77 13.94 6.03
CA LYS A 7 -22.56 14.89 6.82
C LYS A 7 -22.52 16.28 6.20
N PRO A 8 -23.60 17.08 6.31
CA PRO A 8 -23.59 18.46 5.87
C PRO A 8 -22.50 19.23 6.64
N VAL A 9 -21.69 19.96 5.89
CA VAL A 9 -20.61 20.76 6.45
C VAL A 9 -21.17 22.15 6.77
N ASN A 10 -20.89 22.68 7.97
CA ASN A 10 -21.28 24.04 8.33
C ASN A 10 -20.33 25.05 7.66
N ALA A 11 -20.39 25.10 6.33
CA ALA A 11 -19.59 25.97 5.49
C ALA A 11 -20.46 26.50 4.35
N GLU A 12 -20.15 27.70 3.89
CA GLU A 12 -20.79 28.29 2.71
C GLU A 12 -20.27 27.65 1.42
N LYS A 13 -18.98 27.33 1.40
CA LYS A 13 -18.32 26.72 0.24
C LYS A 13 -17.25 25.72 0.67
N VAL A 14 -17.15 24.63 -0.07
CA VAL A 14 -16.00 23.70 0.01
C VAL A 14 -15.13 23.95 -1.22
N THR A 15 -13.83 24.10 -1.00
CA THR A 15 -12.84 24.20 -2.07
C THR A 15 -11.91 23.01 -2.00
N VAL A 16 -11.67 22.39 -3.15
CA VAL A 16 -10.65 21.35 -3.30
C VAL A 16 -9.73 21.77 -4.43
N LYS A 17 -8.47 22.02 -4.09
CA LYS A 17 -7.45 22.47 -5.04
C LYS A 17 -6.36 21.43 -5.16
N GLU A 18 -6.08 20.98 -6.38
CA GLU A 18 -4.91 20.15 -6.64
C GLU A 18 -3.65 21.02 -6.62
N ILE A 19 -2.66 20.60 -5.82
CA ILE A 19 -1.36 21.24 -5.71
C ILE A 19 -0.38 20.51 -6.61
N THR A 20 0.11 21.21 -7.64
CA THR A 20 1.06 20.70 -8.62
C THR A 20 2.48 21.23 -8.42
N GLU A 21 2.73 21.83 -7.25
CA GLU A 21 4.01 22.41 -6.86
C GLU A 21 5.10 21.34 -6.85
N LYS A 22 6.01 21.38 -7.83
CA LYS A 22 6.99 20.30 -8.04
C LYS A 22 7.81 19.99 -6.80
N ASP A 23 8.35 21.00 -6.14
CA ASP A 23 9.22 20.81 -4.96
C ASP A 23 8.50 20.07 -3.83
N LEU A 24 7.27 20.49 -3.55
CA LEU A 24 6.45 19.90 -2.51
C LEU A 24 5.98 18.50 -2.89
N VAL A 25 5.56 18.30 -4.15
CA VAL A 25 5.20 16.97 -4.68
C VAL A 25 6.40 16.01 -4.60
N ASP A 26 7.61 16.43 -4.98
CA ASP A 26 8.82 15.61 -4.90
C ASP A 26 9.18 15.24 -3.46
N LYS A 27 9.13 16.21 -2.53
CA LYS A 27 9.39 15.96 -1.10
C LYS A 27 8.44 14.92 -0.54
N ILE A 28 7.14 15.11 -0.76
CA ILE A 28 6.11 14.19 -0.29
C ILE A 28 6.22 12.83 -0.97
N SER A 29 6.53 12.78 -2.27
CA SER A 29 6.79 11.54 -3.03
C SER A 29 7.93 10.71 -2.46
N ARG A 30 9.04 11.36 -2.11
CA ARG A 30 10.18 10.71 -1.46
C ARG A 30 9.83 10.17 -0.08
N GLN A 31 9.09 10.94 0.72
CA GLN A 31 8.71 10.54 2.07
C GLN A 31 7.68 9.42 2.11
N ALA A 32 6.72 9.42 1.17
CA ALA A 32 5.74 8.35 1.08
C ALA A 32 6.31 7.05 0.47
N GLY A 33 7.55 7.06 -0.04
CA GLY A 33 8.20 5.86 -0.59
C GLY A 33 7.80 5.53 -2.04
N GLY A 34 7.74 6.54 -2.92
CA GLY A 34 7.50 6.37 -4.36
C GLY A 34 6.02 6.21 -4.75
N GLY A 35 5.76 5.86 -6.02
CA GLY A 35 4.41 5.82 -6.60
C GLY A 35 3.98 7.16 -7.21
N SER A 36 2.73 7.23 -7.68
CA SER A 36 2.16 8.48 -8.19
C SER A 36 1.45 9.21 -7.06
N ILE A 37 1.93 10.41 -6.71
CA ILE A 37 1.33 11.24 -5.67
C ILE A 37 0.64 12.45 -6.27
N ARG A 38 -0.57 12.71 -5.79
CA ARG A 38 -1.31 13.96 -6.04
C ARG A 38 -1.65 14.60 -4.72
N LEU A 39 -1.48 15.92 -4.64
CA LEU A 39 -1.78 16.66 -3.42
C LEU A 39 -3.05 17.48 -3.59
N PHE A 40 -3.89 17.46 -2.58
CA PHE A 40 -5.18 18.13 -2.57
C PHE A 40 -5.30 18.95 -1.30
N ASP A 41 -5.40 20.26 -1.49
CA ASP A 41 -5.73 21.21 -0.45
C ASP A 41 -7.25 21.29 -0.31
N LEU A 42 -7.77 20.83 0.82
CA LEU A 42 -9.18 20.88 1.15
C LEU A 42 -9.40 22.00 2.14
N SER A 43 -10.18 23.01 1.75
CA SER A 43 -10.54 24.12 2.63
C SER A 43 -12.04 24.38 2.61
N LEU A 44 -12.54 24.86 3.74
CA LEU A 44 -13.92 25.31 3.86
C LEU A 44 -13.92 26.81 4.00
N THR A 45 -14.88 27.47 3.36
CA THR A 45 -15.12 28.90 3.54
C THR A 45 -16.48 29.09 4.18
N LYS A 46 -16.53 29.88 5.26
CA LYS A 46 -17.75 30.33 5.92
C LYS A 46 -17.61 31.81 6.25
N ASP A 47 -18.62 32.61 5.92
CA ASP A 47 -18.59 34.06 6.14
C ASP A 47 -17.36 34.74 5.49
N GLY A 48 -16.89 34.21 4.35
CA GLY A 48 -15.69 34.69 3.64
C GLY A 48 -14.34 34.35 4.30
N LYS A 49 -14.31 33.52 5.35
CA LYS A 49 -13.08 33.08 6.04
C LYS A 49 -12.95 31.56 6.06
N GLU A 50 -11.74 31.07 6.26
CA GLU A 50 -11.52 29.63 6.44
C GLU A 50 -12.28 29.13 7.67
N ALA A 51 -13.14 28.15 7.44
CA ALA A 51 -13.96 27.53 8.47
C ALA A 51 -13.26 26.26 8.95
N HIS A 52 -13.13 26.13 10.26
CA HIS A 52 -12.60 24.92 10.87
C HIS A 52 -13.72 24.03 11.35
N VAL A 53 -13.60 22.73 11.10
CA VAL A 53 -14.54 21.71 11.55
C VAL A 53 -13.72 20.65 12.26
N ASN A 54 -13.95 20.52 13.57
CA ASN A 54 -13.25 19.58 14.46
C ASN A 54 -13.97 18.22 14.58
N GLU A 55 -14.93 17.94 13.71
CA GLU A 55 -15.73 16.73 13.78
C GLU A 55 -15.24 15.71 12.76
N GLU A 56 -15.13 14.44 13.18
CA GLU A 56 -14.79 13.35 12.25
C GLU A 56 -15.87 13.17 11.18
N ARG A 57 -15.41 13.18 9.94
CA ARG A 57 -16.24 13.12 8.74
C ARG A 57 -15.58 12.24 7.69
N THR A 58 -16.41 11.61 6.88
CA THR A 58 -15.98 10.79 5.76
C THR A 58 -16.05 11.60 4.48
N VAL A 59 -14.90 11.75 3.82
CA VAL A 59 -14.77 12.41 2.52
C VAL A 59 -14.78 11.34 1.43
N ARG A 60 -15.58 11.56 0.38
CA ARG A 60 -15.59 10.73 -0.83
C ARG A 60 -15.10 11.61 -1.97
N LEU A 61 -13.90 11.34 -2.46
CA LEU A 61 -13.25 12.11 -3.51
C LEU A 61 -13.18 11.30 -4.80
N ALA A 62 -13.86 11.77 -5.84
CA ALA A 62 -13.82 11.18 -7.17
C ALA A 62 -12.58 11.67 -7.91
N LEU A 63 -11.61 10.77 -8.15
CA LEU A 63 -10.39 11.07 -8.91
C LEU A 63 -10.24 10.13 -10.09
N GLU A 64 -9.77 10.67 -11.21
CA GLU A 64 -9.52 9.91 -12.42
C GLU A 64 -8.12 9.26 -12.38
N GLY A 65 -8.05 8.01 -12.86
CA GLY A 65 -6.81 7.25 -12.93
C GLY A 65 -6.33 6.70 -11.58
N LEU A 66 -7.23 6.54 -10.61
CA LEU A 66 -6.94 5.78 -9.39
C LEU A 66 -6.86 4.30 -9.74
N GLY A 67 -5.77 3.66 -9.31
CA GLY A 67 -5.70 2.21 -9.25
C GLY A 67 -6.51 1.65 -8.09
N GLU A 68 -6.51 0.33 -7.96
CA GLU A 68 -7.16 -0.36 -6.84
C GLU A 68 -6.45 -0.11 -5.50
N ASN A 69 -5.17 0.25 -5.54
CA ASN A 69 -4.32 0.46 -4.37
C ASN A 69 -4.00 1.95 -4.18
N VAL A 70 -4.77 2.60 -3.33
CA VAL A 70 -4.61 4.01 -2.98
C VAL A 70 -4.38 4.16 -1.48
N GLN A 71 -3.46 5.04 -1.11
CA GLN A 71 -3.20 5.43 0.27
C GLN A 71 -3.35 6.94 0.39
N VAL A 72 -4.06 7.39 1.42
CA VAL A 72 -4.22 8.81 1.73
C VAL A 72 -3.36 9.17 2.93
N TYR A 73 -2.64 10.26 2.82
CA TYR A 73 -1.83 10.82 3.90
C TYR A 73 -2.27 12.25 4.20
N HIS A 74 -2.32 12.60 5.47
CA HIS A 74 -2.36 13.99 5.89
C HIS A 74 -0.94 14.58 5.87
N VAL A 75 -0.78 15.71 5.18
CA VAL A 75 0.47 16.49 5.16
C VAL A 75 0.43 17.51 6.29
N LYS A 76 1.17 17.25 7.36
CA LYS A 76 1.29 18.17 8.49
C LYS A 76 2.02 19.46 8.08
N PRO A 77 1.88 20.57 8.84
CA PRO A 77 2.58 21.83 8.56
C PRO A 77 4.12 21.72 8.55
N ASP A 78 4.69 20.74 9.26
CA ASP A 78 6.12 20.42 9.24
C ASP A 78 6.55 19.62 7.99
N GLY A 79 5.59 19.21 7.16
CA GLY A 79 5.77 18.38 5.97
C GLY A 79 5.81 16.88 6.28
N GLN A 80 5.54 16.44 7.51
CA GLN A 80 5.41 15.03 7.83
C GLN A 80 4.11 14.44 7.27
N LEU A 81 4.15 13.15 6.92
CA LEU A 81 3.01 12.41 6.40
C LEU A 81 2.45 11.51 7.48
N GLU A 82 1.16 11.66 7.74
CA GLU A 82 0.41 10.77 8.61
C GLU A 82 -0.54 9.93 7.76
N LEU A 83 -0.40 8.60 7.82
CA LEU A 83 -1.26 7.70 7.06
C LEU A 83 -2.68 7.74 7.64
N LEU A 84 -3.66 7.90 6.76
CA LEU A 84 -5.08 7.90 7.10
C LEU A 84 -5.74 6.62 6.60
N ASP A 85 -6.71 6.14 7.37
CA ASP A 85 -7.60 5.07 6.92
C ASP A 85 -8.35 5.52 5.68
N SER A 86 -8.12 4.80 4.60
CA SER A 86 -8.66 5.08 3.28
C SER A 86 -9.04 3.80 2.56
N LYS A 87 -10.10 3.87 1.77
CA LYS A 87 -10.58 2.80 0.90
C LYS A 87 -10.98 3.35 -0.45
N VAL A 88 -10.90 2.52 -1.49
CA VAL A 88 -11.39 2.87 -2.83
C VAL A 88 -12.66 2.09 -3.09
N GLU A 89 -13.73 2.79 -3.46
CA GLU A 89 -15.03 2.19 -3.74
C GLU A 89 -15.70 2.94 -4.89
N ASP A 90 -16.10 2.22 -5.95
CA ASP A 90 -16.68 2.80 -7.18
C ASP A 90 -15.86 3.95 -7.79
N GLY A 91 -14.53 3.86 -7.77
CA GLY A 91 -13.64 4.94 -8.28
C GLY A 91 -13.57 6.17 -7.37
N HIS A 92 -14.10 6.11 -6.16
CA HIS A 92 -14.01 7.15 -5.15
C HIS A 92 -12.99 6.75 -4.08
N VAL A 93 -12.08 7.65 -3.74
CA VAL A 93 -11.27 7.50 -2.52
C VAL A 93 -12.13 7.98 -1.36
N ILE A 94 -12.36 7.08 -0.41
CA ILE A 94 -13.14 7.33 0.79
C ILE A 94 -12.18 7.30 1.98
N PHE A 95 -12.07 8.40 2.71
CA PHE A 95 -11.17 8.52 3.85
C PHE A 95 -11.78 9.39 4.95
N ARG A 96 -11.31 9.20 6.19
CA ARG A 96 -11.79 9.97 7.34
C ARG A 96 -10.83 11.09 7.68
N ILE A 97 -11.40 12.27 7.94
CA ILE A 97 -10.66 13.44 8.41
C ILE A 97 -11.45 14.11 9.53
N ASN A 98 -10.73 14.78 10.43
CA ASN A 98 -11.31 15.60 11.50
C ASN A 98 -10.90 17.09 11.39
N HIS A 99 -10.21 17.46 10.31
CA HIS A 99 -9.82 18.83 9.98
C HIS A 99 -9.58 18.96 8.46
N PHE A 100 -9.63 20.19 7.98
CA PHE A 100 -9.44 20.55 6.57
C PHE A 100 -8.03 21.09 6.37
N SER A 101 -7.24 20.42 5.52
CA SER A 101 -5.82 20.69 5.30
C SER A 101 -5.35 20.09 3.96
N LEU A 102 -4.04 19.99 3.80
CA LEU A 102 -3.40 19.38 2.64
C LEU A 102 -3.30 17.86 2.81
N PHE A 103 -3.82 17.13 1.84
CA PHE A 103 -3.78 15.67 1.79
C PHE A 103 -3.01 15.19 0.57
N ALA A 104 -2.19 14.16 0.75
CA ALA A 104 -1.47 13.49 -0.32
C ALA A 104 -2.12 12.15 -0.63
N ILE A 105 -2.52 11.96 -1.88
CA ILE A 105 -3.13 10.73 -2.37
C ILE A 105 -2.08 10.02 -3.22
N LYS A 106 -1.65 8.88 -2.71
CA LYS A 106 -0.66 8.02 -3.33
C LYS A 106 -1.36 6.86 -4.02
N THR A 107 -1.13 6.74 -5.32
CA THR A 107 -1.53 5.57 -6.10
C THR A 107 -0.33 4.66 -6.29
N MET A 108 -0.46 3.43 -5.81
CA MET A 108 0.52 2.38 -6.06
C MET A 108 0.17 1.69 -7.38
N SER A 109 1.14 1.62 -8.29
CA SER A 109 1.03 0.71 -9.42
C SER A 109 0.92 -0.71 -8.86
N THR A 110 -0.13 -1.44 -9.21
CA THR A 110 -0.20 -2.88 -8.95
C THR A 110 0.82 -3.59 -9.83
N LYS A 111 2.10 -3.59 -9.42
CA LYS A 111 2.91 -4.77 -9.74
C LYS A 111 2.30 -5.88 -8.90
N SER A 112 1.53 -6.76 -9.55
CA SER A 112 1.21 -8.08 -9.01
C SER A 112 2.53 -8.75 -8.64
N ASN A 113 2.95 -8.61 -7.39
CA ASN A 113 3.93 -9.51 -6.78
C ASN A 113 3.32 -9.94 -5.46
N GLN A 114 2.69 -11.12 -5.49
CA GLN A 114 2.48 -11.90 -4.28
C GLN A 114 3.87 -12.25 -3.74
N GLU A 115 4.41 -11.43 -2.85
CA GLU A 115 5.46 -11.87 -1.95
C GLU A 115 5.04 -11.50 -0.52
N THR A 116 4.63 -12.55 0.17
CA THR A 116 4.56 -12.81 1.62
C THR A 116 5.42 -11.86 2.48
N PRO A 117 4.93 -11.43 3.66
CA PRO A 117 5.67 -10.52 4.54
C PRO A 117 6.92 -11.20 5.08
N SER A 118 8.11 -10.71 4.70
CA SER A 118 9.35 -11.09 5.37
C SER A 118 9.38 -10.42 6.74
N ASN A 119 9.23 -11.26 7.77
CA ASN A 119 9.37 -10.95 9.17
C ASN A 119 10.71 -10.24 9.42
N GLN A 120 10.66 -8.98 9.88
CA GLN A 120 11.78 -8.35 10.56
C GLN A 120 11.97 -8.98 11.94
N ALA A 121 13.09 -9.66 12.14
CA ALA A 121 13.80 -9.88 13.41
C ALA A 121 15.17 -10.47 13.01
N THR A 122 16.36 -10.10 13.47
CA THR A 122 16.81 -9.49 14.73
C THR A 122 18.33 -9.13 14.57
N PRO A 123 19.09 -8.68 15.59
CA PRO A 123 19.94 -7.50 15.53
C PRO A 123 21.42 -7.73 15.21
N SER A 124 22.07 -6.63 14.83
CA SER A 124 23.51 -6.42 14.77
C SER A 124 24.24 -6.94 16.02
N THR A 125 25.11 -7.94 15.85
CA THR A 125 26.16 -8.26 16.82
C THR A 125 27.52 -8.06 16.18
N GLN A 126 28.23 -7.09 16.73
CA GLN A 126 29.57 -6.64 16.42
C GLN A 126 30.59 -7.61 17.05
N ALA A 127 31.43 -8.27 16.25
CA ALA A 127 32.68 -8.88 16.68
C ALA A 127 33.61 -9.03 15.47
N LYS A 128 34.55 -8.09 15.28
CA LYS A 128 35.96 -8.19 15.73
C LYS A 128 36.85 -8.96 14.76
N SER A 129 37.39 -8.19 13.81
CA SER A 129 38.78 -8.17 13.35
C SER A 129 39.54 -9.50 13.23
N THR A 130 39.75 -9.95 12.00
CA THR A 130 41.01 -10.60 11.59
C THR A 130 41.85 -9.58 10.84
N PRO A 131 43.18 -9.53 11.05
CA PRO A 131 44.03 -9.96 9.93
C PRO A 131 45.31 -10.69 10.36
N LYS A 132 45.62 -11.78 9.66
CA LYS A 132 47.00 -12.25 9.48
C LYS A 132 47.34 -12.06 8.01
N GLU A 133 48.34 -11.22 7.78
CA GLU A 133 48.87 -10.80 6.48
C GLU A 133 49.68 -11.94 5.82
N THR A 134 49.86 -11.80 4.50
CA THR A 134 51.12 -11.97 3.75
C THR A 134 50.98 -12.78 2.44
N THR A 135 50.80 -12.02 1.35
CA THR A 135 51.58 -12.04 0.09
C THR A 135 51.51 -13.26 -0.85
N LYS A 136 51.07 -13.05 -2.11
CA LYS A 136 51.89 -13.06 -3.35
C LYS A 136 51.04 -13.12 -4.65
N ASP A 137 51.51 -12.36 -5.63
CA ASP A 137 51.49 -12.54 -7.09
C ASP A 137 50.22 -12.49 -7.96
N ALA A 138 50.25 -11.47 -8.85
CA ALA A 138 50.09 -11.52 -10.31
C ALA A 138 48.79 -12.02 -11.00
N THR A 139 48.19 -11.06 -11.72
CA THR A 139 47.80 -11.16 -13.14
C THR A 139 46.60 -12.05 -13.55
N SER A 140 45.59 -11.34 -14.09
CA SER A 140 44.70 -11.73 -15.20
C SER A 140 43.50 -12.66 -14.98
N LYS A 141 42.35 -12.13 -15.42
CA LYS A 141 41.27 -12.78 -16.17
C LYS A 141 40.49 -13.94 -15.53
N LYS A 142 39.16 -13.74 -15.59
CA LYS A 142 38.16 -14.67 -16.15
C LYS A 142 37.68 -15.80 -15.20
N THR A 143 36.35 -15.75 -15.01
CA THR A 143 35.42 -16.85 -14.65
C THR A 143 35.60 -17.53 -13.30
N LEU A 144 34.68 -17.24 -12.37
CA LEU A 144 34.41 -18.17 -11.28
C LEU A 144 33.56 -19.35 -11.78
N PRO A 145 33.94 -20.59 -11.46
CA PRO A 145 33.22 -21.80 -11.82
C PRO A 145 31.95 -21.95 -10.97
N ASN A 146 30.89 -22.45 -11.60
CA ASN A 146 29.83 -23.16 -10.90
C ASN A 146 30.42 -24.44 -10.29
N THR A 147 30.17 -24.69 -9.00
CA THR A 147 29.73 -25.98 -8.42
C THR A 147 29.87 -25.96 -6.90
N GLY A 148 28.89 -26.55 -6.23
CA GLY A 148 28.86 -26.75 -4.79
C GLY A 148 27.68 -27.64 -4.42
N THR A 149 27.75 -28.91 -4.82
CA THR A 149 26.95 -29.99 -4.24
C THR A 149 27.26 -30.11 -2.75
N ALA A 150 26.22 -30.08 -1.92
CA ALA A 150 26.24 -30.75 -0.62
C ALA A 150 24.81 -31.20 -0.29
N ASP A 151 24.65 -32.51 -0.26
CA ASP A 151 23.54 -33.31 0.23
C ASP A 151 22.83 -32.77 1.47
N SER A 152 21.50 -32.90 1.46
CA SER A 152 20.74 -33.24 2.67
C SER A 152 19.59 -34.16 2.27
N THR A 153 19.94 -35.43 2.11
CA THR A 153 19.01 -36.56 2.17
C THR A 153 18.46 -36.65 3.59
N ALA A 154 17.16 -36.40 3.80
CA ALA A 154 16.31 -37.20 4.69
C ALA A 154 14.88 -36.66 4.79
N LEU A 155 13.94 -37.55 4.42
CA LEU A 155 12.58 -37.74 4.93
C LEU A 155 11.64 -36.52 5.09
N LEU A 156 10.55 -36.52 4.31
CA LEU A 156 9.23 -36.71 4.92
C LEU A 156 8.21 -37.30 3.93
N ALA A 157 7.43 -38.25 4.44
CA ALA A 157 6.63 -39.23 3.72
C ALA A 157 5.38 -38.66 3.04
N ALA A 158 4.97 -39.37 1.98
CA ALA A 158 3.71 -39.19 1.27
C ALA A 158 2.50 -39.57 2.15
N ALA A 159 1.41 -38.82 2.00
CA ALA A 159 0.06 -39.31 2.24
C ALA A 159 -0.81 -38.95 1.04
N ALA A 160 -0.90 -39.89 0.11
CA ALA A 160 -1.95 -39.94 -0.90
C ALA A 160 -3.14 -40.70 -0.29
N SER A 161 -4.32 -40.10 -0.32
CA SER A 161 -5.60 -40.81 -0.14
C SER A 161 -6.68 -40.03 -0.91
N THR A 162 -6.95 -40.44 -2.15
CA THR A 162 -8.10 -41.25 -2.62
C THR A 162 -9.34 -40.40 -2.89
N ALA A 163 -9.65 -40.10 -4.15
CA ALA A 163 -10.37 -40.92 -5.12
C ALA A 163 -11.90 -40.69 -5.04
N ILE A 164 -12.42 -40.16 -6.15
CA ILE A 164 -13.81 -39.85 -6.45
C ILE A 164 -14.67 -41.11 -6.31
N LEU A 165 -15.69 -41.07 -5.46
CA LEU A 165 -16.80 -42.02 -5.46
C LEU A 165 -18.04 -41.33 -5.99
N GLY A 166 -18.24 -41.47 -7.30
CA GLY A 166 -19.57 -41.35 -7.91
C GLY A 166 -20.30 -42.69 -7.81
N LEU A 167 -21.49 -42.69 -7.23
CA LEU A 167 -22.54 -43.72 -7.26
C LEU A 167 -23.76 -43.07 -6.59
N GLY A 168 -24.99 -43.06 -7.08
CA GLY A 168 -25.63 -43.72 -8.20
C GLY A 168 -27.14 -43.51 -8.05
N LEU A 169 -27.84 -43.55 -9.19
CA LEU A 169 -29.29 -43.62 -9.39
C LEU A 169 -30.07 -44.40 -8.31
N ALA A 170 -31.18 -43.82 -7.80
CA ALA A 170 -32.36 -44.59 -7.40
C ALA A 170 -33.61 -43.70 -7.43
N GLY A 171 -34.59 -44.09 -8.24
CA GLY A 171 -35.78 -43.33 -8.55
C GLY A 171 -36.81 -43.28 -7.42
N ARG A 172 -37.67 -42.25 -7.49
CA ARG A 172 -38.98 -42.27 -6.86
C ARG A 172 -40.01 -41.83 -7.90
N ARG A 173 -40.46 -42.79 -8.73
CA ARG A 173 -41.84 -42.76 -9.22
C ARG A 173 -42.70 -43.41 -8.14
N ARG A 174 -43.53 -42.62 -7.49
CA ARG A 174 -44.85 -43.08 -7.05
C ARG A 174 -45.80 -41.89 -7.04
N LYS A 175 -46.96 -42.14 -7.61
CA LYS A 175 -47.98 -41.23 -8.08
C LYS A 175 -49.28 -41.78 -7.51
N GLU A 176 -49.88 -41.06 -6.57
CA GLU A 176 -51.25 -41.19 -6.02
C GLU A 176 -51.47 -39.77 -5.47
N ASP A 177 -52.22 -38.86 -6.08
CA ASP A 177 -53.63 -38.86 -6.51
C ASP A 177 -53.81 -38.24 -7.91
#